data_AF-A0A959DFS8-F1
#
_entry.id   AF-A0A959DFS8-F1
#
_cell.length_a   1.000
_cell.length_b   1.000
_cell.length_c   1.000
_cell.angle_alpha   90.00
_cell.angle_beta   90.00
_cell.angle_gamma   90.00
#
_symmetry.space_group_name_H-M   'P 1'
#
loop_
_entity.id
_entity.type
_entity.pdbx_description
1 polymer ?
#
loop_
_entity_poly.entity_id
_entity_poly.type
_entity_poly.pdbx_seq_one_letter_code
_entity_poly.pdbx_strand_id
1 'polypeptide(L)'
;MKRILKYAGIISLLFVGMAASFQPDNKYFEILKNIEIFTNLYKEINTYYVDDVDPGHLMRIGIDAMVESLDPFTNYISESEIEGYRFMTEGKYNG
;
A
#
# COMPACT_ATOMS: atom_id res chain seq x y z
N MET A 1 -25.61 -44.52 -17.09
CA MET A 1 -26.06 -43.26 -16.45
C MET A 1 -25.62 -43.12 -14.99
N LYS A 2 -25.92 -44.06 -14.08
CA LYS A 2 -25.55 -43.96 -12.65
C LYS A 2 -24.04 -43.82 -12.35
N ARG A 3 -23.15 -44.39 -13.18
CA ARG A 3 -21.69 -44.25 -13.02
C ARG A 3 -21.18 -42.85 -13.39
N ILE A 4 -21.73 -42.25 -14.45
CA ILE A 4 -21.39 -40.89 -14.89
C ILE A 4 -21.81 -39.86 -13.82
N LEU A 5 -23.00 -40.03 -13.23
CA LEU A 5 -23.46 -39.18 -12.12
C LEU A 5 -22.53 -39.25 -10.90
N LYS A 6 -21.98 -40.44 -10.59
CA LYS A 6 -21.02 -40.62 -9.48
C LYS A 6 -19.70 -39.89 -9.75
N TYR A 7 -19.15 -39.99 -10.96
CA TYR A 7 -17.91 -39.28 -11.32
C TYR A 7 -18.10 -37.77 -11.39
N ALA A 8 -19.26 -37.28 -11.87
CA ALA A 8 -19.60 -35.86 -11.84
C ALA A 8 -19.66 -35.31 -10.40
N GLY A 9 -20.23 -36.08 -9.46
CA GLY A 9 -20.24 -35.72 -8.04
C GLY A 9 -18.83 -35.58 -7.46
N ILE A 10 -17.94 -36.54 -7.75
CA ILE A 10 -16.54 -36.53 -7.31
C ILE A 10 -15.77 -35.33 -7.90
N ILE A 11 -15.98 -35.02 -9.17
CA ILE A 11 -15.35 -33.86 -9.82
C ILE A 11 -15.83 -32.54 -9.19
N SER A 12 -17.13 -32.42 -8.87
CA SER A 12 -17.64 -31.22 -8.19
C SER A 12 -17.07 -31.09 -6.77
N LEU A 13 -16.90 -32.21 -6.06
CA LEU A 13 -16.34 -32.21 -4.71
C LEU A 13 -14.85 -31.81 -4.71
N LEU A 14 -14.10 -32.28 -5.71
CA LEU A 14 -12.72 -31.88 -5.95
C LEU A 14 -12.61 -30.38 -6.28
N PHE A 15 -13.51 -29.85 -7.10
CA PHE A 15 -13.55 -28.43 -7.44
C PHE A 15 -13.84 -27.54 -6.22
N VAL A 16 -14.78 -27.95 -5.36
CA VAL A 16 -15.12 -27.23 -4.12
C VAL A 16 -13.96 -27.28 -3.12
N GLY A 17 -13.28 -28.42 -2.97
CA GLY A 17 -12.11 -28.55 -2.11
C GLY A 17 -10.93 -27.66 -2.55
N MET A 18 -10.72 -27.54 -3.86
CA MET A 18 -9.67 -26.70 -4.44
C MET A 18 -9.96 -25.20 -4.26
N ALA A 19 -11.22 -24.77 -4.40
CA ALA A 19 -11.64 -23.39 -4.15
C ALA A 19 -11.52 -22.98 -2.67
N ALA A 20 -11.80 -23.89 -1.73
CA ALA A 20 -11.66 -23.63 -0.30
C ALA A 20 -10.20 -23.49 0.18
N SER A 21 -9.24 -23.84 -0.67
CA SER A 21 -7.79 -23.76 -0.36
C SER A 21 -7.19 -22.39 -0.71
N PHE A 22 -7.95 -21.51 -1.38
CA PHE A 22 -7.54 -20.14 -1.63
C PHE A 22 -7.72 -19.31 -0.36
N GLN A 23 -6.71 -19.29 0.50
CA GLN A 23 -6.54 -18.21 1.46
C GLN A 23 -5.80 -17.08 0.74
N PRO A 24 -6.44 -15.94 0.45
CA PRO A 24 -5.72 -14.75 0.02
C PRO A 24 -4.67 -14.43 1.09
N ASP A 25 -3.44 -14.14 0.68
CA ASP A 25 -2.37 -13.80 1.60
C ASP A 25 -2.85 -12.68 2.55
N ASN A 26 -2.99 -13.00 3.84
CA ASN A 26 -3.66 -12.12 4.81
C ASN A 26 -3.00 -10.72 4.84
N LYS A 27 -1.68 -10.68 4.63
CA LYS A 27 -0.91 -9.44 4.59
C LYS A 27 -1.33 -8.49 3.45
N TYR A 28 -1.55 -8.99 2.23
CA TYR A 28 -1.97 -8.11 1.13
C TYR A 28 -3.38 -7.58 1.35
N PHE A 29 -4.27 -8.40 1.89
CA PHE A 29 -5.62 -7.97 2.27
C PHE A 29 -5.58 -6.88 3.35
N GLU A 30 -4.75 -7.05 4.38
CA GLU A 30 -4.54 -6.04 5.41
C GLU A 30 -3.96 -4.73 4.84
N ILE A 31 -2.98 -4.81 3.93
CA ILE A 31 -2.41 -3.63 3.26
C ILE A 31 -3.50 -2.84 2.52
N LEU A 32 -4.30 -3.52 1.70
CA LEU A 32 -5.37 -2.87 0.92
C LEU A 32 -6.39 -2.19 1.83
N LYS A 33 -6.81 -2.86 2.91
CA LYS A 33 -7.73 -2.30 3.89
C LYS A 33 -7.18 -1.01 4.53
N ASN A 34 -5.90 -1.00 4.92
CA ASN A 34 -5.28 0.17 5.53
C ASN A 34 -5.13 1.33 4.54
N ILE A 35 -4.80 1.06 3.27
CA ILE A 35 -4.74 2.08 2.22
C ILE A 35 -6.11 2.71 1.97
N GLU A 36 -7.18 1.91 1.98
CA GLU A 36 -8.55 2.41 1.84
C GLU A 36 -8.91 3.37 2.97
N ILE A 37 -8.63 2.97 4.23
CA ILE A 37 -8.86 3.81 5.41
C ILE A 37 -8.07 5.13 5.29
N PHE A 38 -6.79 5.05 4.96
CA PHE A 38 -5.94 6.22 4.78
C PHE A 38 -6.47 7.18 3.70
N THR A 39 -6.85 6.64 2.54
CA THR A 39 -7.37 7.45 1.43
C THR A 39 -8.67 8.15 1.80
N ASN A 40 -9.56 7.47 2.53
CA ASN A 40 -10.81 8.06 2.99
C ASN A 40 -10.55 9.18 4.00
N LEU A 41 -9.70 8.93 5.01
CA LEU A 41 -9.28 9.94 5.98
C LEU A 41 -8.67 11.17 5.30
N TYR A 42 -7.73 10.95 4.37
CA TYR A 42 -7.05 12.02 3.65
C TYR A 42 -8.03 12.91 2.88
N LYS A 43 -9.02 12.30 2.20
CA LYS A 43 -10.09 13.03 1.50
C LYS A 43 -10.99 13.79 2.47
N GLU A 44 -11.35 13.20 3.59
CA GLU A 44 -12.19 13.85 4.60
C GLU A 44 -11.51 15.08 5.18
N ILE A 45 -10.22 15.00 5.52
CA ILE A 45 -9.44 16.16 5.98
C ILE A 45 -9.44 17.25 4.91
N ASN A 46 -9.11 16.92 3.66
CA ASN A 46 -9.10 17.90 2.58
C ASN A 46 -10.48 18.54 2.31
N THR A 47 -11.58 17.85 2.64
CA THR A 47 -12.94 18.33 2.34
C THR A 47 -13.56 19.11 3.50
N TYR A 48 -13.27 18.71 4.73
CA TYR A 48 -13.99 19.17 5.93
C TYR A 48 -13.11 19.89 6.95
N TYR A 49 -11.80 19.96 6.75
CA TYR A 49 -10.94 20.76 7.63
C TYR A 49 -11.25 22.25 7.47
N VAL A 50 -11.11 22.99 8.58
CA VAL A 50 -11.53 24.40 8.67
C VAL A 50 -10.64 25.33 7.84
N ASP A 51 -9.35 25.01 7.74
CA ASP A 51 -8.36 25.78 6.99
C ASP A 51 -8.02 25.07 5.67
N ASP A 52 -7.46 25.84 4.73
CA ASP A 52 -6.92 25.26 3.51
C ASP A 52 -5.69 24.39 3.83
N VAL A 53 -5.66 23.19 3.25
CA VAL A 53 -4.63 22.18 3.51
C VAL A 53 -3.86 21.94 2.22
N ASP A 54 -2.55 22.20 2.22
CA ASP A 54 -1.69 21.77 1.13
C ASP A 54 -1.61 20.23 1.12
N PRO A 55 -2.17 19.56 0.08
CA PRO A 55 -2.18 18.11 0.03
C PRO A 55 -0.76 17.53 -0.05
N GLY A 56 0.13 18.18 -0.80
CA GLY A 56 1.52 17.75 -0.93
C GLY A 56 2.25 17.80 0.41
N HIS A 57 2.06 18.88 1.17
CA HIS A 57 2.64 19.02 2.50
C HIS A 57 2.08 18.00 3.49
N LEU A 58 0.76 17.80 3.53
CA LEU A 58 0.14 16.83 4.44
C LEU A 58 0.59 15.40 4.13
N MET A 59 0.66 15.03 2.85
CA MET A 59 1.19 13.73 2.44
C MET A 59 2.65 13.57 2.86
N ARG A 60 3.47 14.62 2.71
CA ARG A 60 4.88 14.60 3.08
C ARG A 60 5.06 14.32 4.58
N ILE A 61 4.27 14.96 5.45
CA ILE A 61 4.27 14.69 6.90
C ILE A 61 4.00 13.20 7.17
N GLY A 62 3.02 12.60 6.49
CA GLY A 62 2.71 11.19 6.65
C GLY A 62 3.86 10.27 6.23
N ILE A 63 4.51 10.57 5.11
CA ILE A 63 5.66 9.79 4.61
C ILE A 63 6.84 9.89 5.57
N ASP A 64 7.18 11.11 6.01
CA ASP A 64 8.31 11.33 6.93
C ASP A 64 8.08 10.61 8.27
N ALA A 65 6.87 10.68 8.82
CA ALA A 65 6.52 9.95 10.05
C ALA A 65 6.58 8.42 9.86
N MET A 66 6.19 7.90 8.68
CA MET A 66 6.29 6.47 8.39
C MET A 66 7.74 6.00 8.34
N VAL A 67 8.64 6.73 7.65
CA VAL A 67 10.05 6.32 7.53
C VAL A 67 10.82 6.49 8.84
N GLU A 68 10.54 7.55 9.61
CA GLU A 68 11.14 7.78 10.93
C GLU A 68 10.76 6.68 11.94
N SER A 69 9.57 6.07 11.77
CA SER A 69 9.13 4.96 12.63
C SER A 69 9.90 3.64 12.41
N LEU A 70 10.62 3.50 11.29
CA LEU A 70 11.36 2.28 10.96
C LEU A 70 12.74 2.29 11.62
N ASP A 71 13.53 3.34 11.35
CA ASP A 71 14.85 3.53 11.93
C ASP A 71 15.37 4.97 11.68
N PRO A 72 16.37 5.45 12.47
CA PRO A 72 16.89 6.82 12.35
C PRO A 72 17.65 7.14 11.05
N PHE A 73 17.94 6.15 10.22
CA PHE A 73 18.76 6.29 9.01
C PHE A 73 17.91 6.24 7.73
N THR A 74 16.66 5.78 7.80
CA THR A 74 15.74 5.76 6.67
C THR A 74 15.07 7.13 6.52
N ASN A 75 15.33 7.80 5.41
CA ASN A 75 14.77 9.10 5.07
C ASN A 75 14.16 9.06 3.67
N TYR A 76 13.03 9.73 3.48
CA TYR A 76 12.42 9.91 2.18
C TYR A 76 13.00 11.15 1.50
N ILE A 77 13.51 11.00 0.26
CA ILE A 77 14.03 12.10 -0.56
C ILE A 77 13.16 12.18 -1.81
N SER A 78 12.48 13.29 -2.01
CA SER A 78 11.65 13.52 -3.19
C SER A 78 12.49 13.87 -4.42
N GLU A 79 11.89 13.80 -5.60
CA GLU A 79 12.59 14.16 -6.86
C GLU A 79 13.08 15.60 -6.86
N SER A 80 12.38 16.54 -6.22
CA SER A 80 12.82 17.93 -6.11
C SER A 80 14.00 18.12 -5.14
N GLU A 81 14.20 17.19 -4.20
CA GLU A 81 15.27 17.26 -3.19
C GLU A 81 16.53 16.50 -3.62
N ILE A 82 16.43 15.63 -4.63
CA ILE A 82 17.48 14.68 -4.99
C ILE A 82 18.79 15.36 -5.41
N GLU A 83 18.70 16.51 -6.08
CA GLU A 83 19.88 17.27 -6.54
C GLU A 83 20.64 17.85 -5.35
N GLY A 84 19.93 18.47 -4.41
CA GLY A 84 20.51 18.99 -3.17
C GLY A 84 21.11 17.88 -2.31
N TYR A 85 20.43 16.74 -2.21
CA TYR A 85 20.94 15.58 -1.49
C TYR A 85 22.26 15.06 -2.10
N ARG A 86 22.30 14.88 -3.43
CA ARG A 86 23.53 14.47 -4.14
C ARG A 86 24.66 15.47 -3.96
N PHE A 87 24.37 16.77 -3.95
CA PHE A 87 25.37 17.78 -3.65
C PHE A 87 25.96 17.62 -2.24
N MET A 88 25.12 17.41 -1.22
CA MET A 88 25.55 17.24 0.17
C MET A 88 26.32 15.93 0.39
N THR A 89 25.92 14.84 -0.25
CA THR A 89 26.52 13.51 -0.04
C THR A 89 27.72 13.23 -0.93
N GLU A 90 27.67 13.62 -2.21
CA GLU A 90 28.72 13.31 -3.19
C GLU A 90 29.64 14.50 -3.49
N GLY A 91 29.27 15.71 -3.08
CA GLY A 91 30.04 16.93 -3.39
C GLY A 91 30.09 17.27 -4.89
N LYS A 92 29.23 16.63 -5.71
CA LYS A 92 29.22 16.79 -7.16
C LYS A 92 28.13 17.78 -7.57
N TYR A 93 28.54 18.98 -7.97
CA TYR A 93 27.71 19.95 -8.67
C TYR A 93 27.76 19.63 -10.18
N ASN A 94 26.72 18.98 -10.70
CA ASN A 94 26.51 18.89 -12.15
C ASN A 94 25.67 20.11 -12.55
N GLY A 95 26.36 21.25 -12.71
CA GLY A 95 25.76 22.49 -13.20
C GLY A 95 25.23 22.39 -14.62
#